data_AF-A0A1M3NVY2-F1
#
_entry.id   AF-A0A1M3NVY2-F1
#
_cell.length_a   1.000
_cell.length_b   1.000
_cell.length_c   1.000
_cell.angle_alpha   90.00
_cell.angle_beta   90.00
_cell.angle_gamma   90.00
#
_symmetry.space_group_name_H-M   'P 1'
#
loop_
_entity.id
_entity.type
_entity.pdbx_description
1 polymer ?
#
loop_
_entity_poly.entity_id
_entity_poly.type
_entity_poly.pdbx_seq_one_letter_code
_entity_poly.pdbx_strand_id
1 'polypeptide(L)'
;MILPARLLQPLAFVALLGSLAVPALHAQDAPPAPIAWNSLTPAQRDVLAPLQQEWNGMPPGRQQHLLEKSQQWVTLPPAKREEIRQRIARWQQMTPAERDQARENMRLFRELPPAQRAQLHSAYERFQQLPPDRRAQLMKQWHAMPPTQRLHWLHQGNGMPPGPRPAMPPRR
;
A
#
# COMPACT_ATOMS: atom_id res chain seq x y z
N MET A 1 33.32 58.54 33.16
CA MET A 1 33.04 59.58 34.17
C MET A 1 31.71 59.23 34.82
N ILE A 2 31.78 58.59 36.00
CA ILE A 2 30.64 58.31 36.88
C ILE A 2 30.45 59.56 37.72
N LEU A 3 29.22 60.00 37.98
CA LEU A 3 28.81 60.75 39.18
C LEU A 3 27.26 60.75 39.28
N PRO A 4 26.71 60.89 40.50
CA PRO A 4 25.62 60.04 41.00
C PRO A 4 24.48 60.87 41.60
N ALA A 5 23.60 60.17 42.32
CA ALA A 5 22.86 60.65 43.49
C ALA A 5 21.63 61.53 43.23
N ARG A 6 20.55 61.46 44.01
CA ARG A 6 20.03 60.58 45.07
C ARG A 6 18.62 61.14 45.40
N LEU A 7 17.84 60.33 46.09
CA LEU A 7 16.81 60.65 47.11
C LEU A 7 15.33 60.33 46.78
N LEU A 8 14.91 59.23 47.42
CA LEU A 8 13.74 59.05 48.30
C LEU A 8 12.35 59.50 47.78
N GLN A 9 11.49 58.58 47.32
CA GLN A 9 10.48 57.77 48.07
C GLN A 9 9.13 58.51 48.29
N PRO A 10 7.96 57.83 48.53
CA PRO A 10 7.58 56.42 48.37
C PRO A 10 6.13 56.23 47.78
N LEU A 11 5.57 55.02 47.96
CA LEU A 11 4.16 54.58 47.86
C LEU A 11 3.69 53.85 46.57
N ALA A 12 3.97 52.55 46.59
CA ALA A 12 3.05 51.42 46.37
C ALA A 12 1.98 51.51 45.28
N PHE A 13 2.05 50.60 44.31
CA PHE A 13 0.92 49.73 43.95
C PHE A 13 1.44 48.42 43.33
N VAL A 14 0.95 47.30 43.86
CA VAL A 14 1.15 45.95 43.36
C VAL A 14 0.44 45.81 42.02
N ALA A 15 1.12 45.32 40.98
CA ALA A 15 0.49 44.81 39.77
C ALA A 15 1.18 43.52 39.33
N LEU A 16 0.58 42.43 39.80
CA LEU A 16 0.76 41.05 39.34
C LEU A 16 0.28 40.95 37.89
N LEU A 17 1.13 40.54 36.95
CA LEU A 17 0.70 40.03 35.64
C LEU A 17 1.49 38.76 35.33
N GLY A 18 0.80 37.64 35.52
CA GLY A 18 1.30 36.30 35.33
C GLY A 18 1.59 35.98 33.86
N SER A 19 2.71 35.29 33.64
CA SER A 19 2.99 34.62 32.38
C SER A 19 1.90 33.58 32.11
N LEU A 20 1.06 33.84 31.12
CA LEU A 20 0.21 32.82 30.50
C LEU A 20 1.13 31.85 29.74
N ALA A 21 1.56 30.78 30.41
CA ALA A 21 1.99 29.59 29.72
C ALA A 21 0.75 29.00 29.04
N VAL A 22 0.59 29.25 27.74
CA VAL A 22 -0.42 28.58 26.91
C VAL A 22 0.01 27.12 26.81
N PRO A 23 -0.70 26.15 27.41
CA PRO A 23 -0.37 24.77 27.16
C PRO A 23 -0.74 24.52 25.71
N ALA A 24 0.26 24.20 24.88
CA ALA A 24 0.00 23.60 23.59
C ALA A 24 -0.77 22.30 23.86
N LEU A 25 -2.08 22.34 23.62
CA LEU A 25 -2.92 21.15 23.52
C LEU A 25 -2.31 20.31 22.39
N HIS A 26 -1.41 19.41 22.73
CA HIS A 26 -1.18 18.23 21.93
C HIS A 26 -2.53 17.54 21.89
N ALA A 27 -3.25 17.71 20.77
CA ALA A 27 -4.36 16.84 20.42
C ALA A 27 -3.75 15.44 20.38
N GLN A 28 -3.87 14.72 21.49
CA GLN A 28 -3.58 13.31 21.54
C GLN A 28 -4.61 12.68 20.61
N ASP A 29 -4.15 12.08 19.53
CA ASP A 29 -4.96 11.20 18.67
C ASP A 29 -5.52 10.10 19.56
N ALA A 30 -6.69 10.34 20.15
CA ALA A 30 -7.41 9.36 20.93
C ALA A 30 -7.71 8.18 20.00
N PRO A 31 -7.48 6.93 20.44
CA PRO A 31 -7.77 5.76 19.61
C PRO A 31 -9.24 5.81 19.17
N PRO A 32 -9.55 5.44 17.91
CA PRO A 32 -10.91 5.48 17.41
C PRO A 32 -11.82 4.60 18.28
N ALA A 33 -13.10 4.96 18.36
CA ALA A 33 -14.08 4.17 19.11
C ALA A 33 -14.31 2.80 18.43
N PRO A 34 -14.55 1.71 19.20
CA PRO A 34 -14.91 0.42 18.64
C PRO A 34 -16.22 0.50 17.82
N ILE A 35 -16.25 -0.19 16.68
CA ILE A 35 -17.39 -0.24 15.77
C ILE A 35 -18.08 -1.59 15.92
N ALA A 36 -19.35 -1.60 16.28
CA ALA A 36 -20.11 -2.84 16.46
C ALA A 36 -20.43 -3.52 15.11
N TRP A 37 -20.38 -4.85 15.05
CA TRP A 37 -20.67 -5.61 13.82
C TRP A 37 -22.06 -5.31 13.21
N ASN A 38 -23.05 -5.05 14.05
CA ASN A 38 -24.43 -4.77 13.64
C ASN A 38 -24.63 -3.37 13.04
N SER A 39 -23.69 -2.43 13.22
CA SER A 39 -23.78 -1.10 12.60
C SER A 39 -23.22 -1.08 11.17
N LEU A 40 -22.62 -2.19 10.71
CA LEU A 40 -22.07 -2.30 9.36
C LEU A 40 -23.17 -2.40 8.30
N THR A 41 -22.95 -1.73 7.17
CA THR A 41 -23.85 -1.82 6.01
C THR A 41 -23.91 -3.27 5.48
N PRO A 42 -24.99 -3.69 4.79
CA PRO A 42 -25.08 -5.04 4.23
C PRO A 42 -23.88 -5.42 3.36
N ALA A 43 -23.46 -4.52 2.47
CA ALA A 43 -22.30 -4.75 1.59
C ALA A 43 -20.97 -4.88 2.35
N GLN A 44 -20.78 -4.15 3.45
CA GLN A 44 -19.61 -4.30 4.32
C GLN A 44 -19.64 -5.63 5.06
N ARG A 45 -20.80 -6.04 5.57
CA ARG A 45 -20.99 -7.34 6.23
C ARG A 45 -20.69 -8.50 5.29
N ASP A 46 -21.10 -8.41 4.03
CA ASP A 46 -20.82 -9.45 3.03
C ASP A 46 -19.31 -9.60 2.78
N VAL A 47 -18.60 -8.49 2.61
CA VAL A 47 -17.16 -8.48 2.35
C VAL A 47 -16.35 -8.95 3.56
N LEU A 48 -16.80 -8.55 4.76
CA LEU A 48 -16.11 -8.83 6.01
C LEU A 48 -16.64 -10.08 6.72
N ALA A 49 -17.58 -10.83 6.12
CA ALA A 49 -18.24 -11.99 6.72
C ALA A 49 -17.27 -13.01 7.36
N PRO A 50 -16.10 -13.32 6.75
CA PRO A 50 -15.13 -14.24 7.37
C PRO A 50 -14.58 -13.75 8.73
N LEU A 51 -14.68 -12.45 9.02
CA LEU A 51 -14.17 -11.82 10.23
C LEU A 51 -15.26 -11.58 11.30
N GLN A 52 -16.51 -11.99 11.05
CA GLN A 52 -17.64 -11.71 11.93
C GLN A 52 -17.41 -12.11 13.39
N GLN A 53 -16.87 -13.32 13.62
CA GLN A 53 -16.67 -13.87 14.97
C GLN A 53 -15.61 -13.10 15.76
N GLU A 54 -14.57 -12.62 15.07
CA GLU A 54 -13.44 -11.92 15.69
C GLU A 54 -13.64 -10.41 15.74
N TRP A 55 -14.63 -9.87 15.01
CA TRP A 55 -14.79 -8.44 14.75
C TRP A 55 -14.75 -7.58 16.01
N ASN A 56 -15.58 -7.91 17.00
CA ASN A 56 -15.71 -7.12 18.23
C ASN A 56 -14.47 -7.23 19.13
N GLY A 57 -13.61 -8.24 18.92
CA GLY A 57 -12.33 -8.40 19.61
C GLY A 57 -11.15 -7.69 18.91
N MET A 58 -11.36 -7.13 17.71
CA MET A 58 -10.31 -6.43 16.99
C MET A 58 -10.06 -5.04 17.56
N PRO A 59 -8.80 -4.55 17.56
CA PRO A 59 -8.51 -3.15 17.89
C PRO A 59 -9.30 -2.20 16.99
N PRO A 60 -9.85 -1.09 17.52
CA PRO A 60 -10.68 -0.17 16.75
C PRO A 60 -10.02 0.38 15.48
N GLY A 61 -8.70 0.65 15.53
CA GLY A 61 -7.95 1.06 14.35
C GLY A 61 -7.93 -0.01 13.24
N ARG A 62 -7.92 -1.29 13.61
CA ARG A 62 -8.01 -2.41 12.64
C ARG A 62 -9.41 -2.52 12.05
N GLN A 63 -10.45 -2.34 12.86
CA GLN A 63 -11.84 -2.29 12.38
C GLN A 63 -12.01 -1.18 11.35
N GLN A 64 -11.56 0.04 11.67
CA GLN A 64 -11.63 1.18 10.76
C GLN A 64 -10.87 0.93 9.45
N HIS A 65 -9.66 0.38 9.52
CA HIS A 65 -8.90 0.03 8.32
C HIS A 65 -9.64 -0.99 7.44
N LEU A 66 -10.20 -2.04 8.03
CA LEU A 66 -10.96 -3.05 7.30
C LEU A 66 -12.23 -2.47 6.66
N LEU A 67 -12.90 -1.52 7.33
CA LEU A 67 -14.04 -0.82 6.76
C LEU A 67 -13.64 0.03 5.55
N GLU A 68 -12.55 0.79 5.66
CA GLU A 68 -12.02 1.57 4.53
C GLU A 68 -11.72 0.66 3.33
N LYS A 69 -11.09 -0.51 3.58
CA LYS A 69 -10.80 -1.49 2.53
C LYS A 69 -12.07 -2.11 1.95
N SER A 70 -13.08 -2.40 2.77
CA SER A 70 -14.36 -2.92 2.29
C SER A 70 -15.11 -1.90 1.42
N GLN A 71 -15.04 -0.61 1.78
CA GLN A 71 -15.62 0.48 1.00
C GLN A 71 -14.90 0.66 -0.34
N GLN A 72 -13.56 0.62 -0.33
CA GLN A 72 -12.76 0.60 -1.56
C GLN A 72 -13.12 -0.61 -2.42
N TRP A 73 -13.32 -1.78 -1.82
CA TRP A 73 -13.67 -3.00 -2.56
C TRP A 73 -15.04 -2.91 -3.23
N VAL A 74 -16.07 -2.44 -2.53
CA VAL A 74 -17.45 -2.39 -3.07
C VAL A 74 -17.61 -1.36 -4.18
N THR A 75 -16.75 -0.32 -4.21
CA THR A 75 -16.71 0.70 -5.26
C THR A 75 -15.96 0.27 -6.52
N LEU A 76 -15.22 -0.86 -6.47
CA LEU A 76 -14.52 -1.37 -7.66
C LEU A 76 -15.51 -1.88 -8.72
N PRO A 77 -15.25 -1.61 -10.02
CA PRO A 77 -16.00 -2.21 -11.12
C PRO A 77 -16.04 -3.74 -11.01
N PRO A 78 -17.16 -4.41 -11.37
CA PRO A 78 -17.28 -5.86 -11.26
C PRO A 78 -16.14 -6.64 -11.93
N ALA A 79 -15.72 -6.23 -13.12
CA ALA A 79 -14.59 -6.84 -13.84
C ALA A 79 -13.27 -6.73 -13.05
N LYS A 80 -13.05 -5.62 -12.34
CA LYS A 80 -11.85 -5.42 -11.53
C LYS A 80 -11.86 -6.30 -10.28
N ARG A 81 -13.01 -6.44 -9.63
CA ARG A 81 -13.17 -7.36 -8.49
C ARG A 81 -12.87 -8.79 -8.92
N GLU A 82 -13.34 -9.19 -10.10
CA GLU A 82 -13.10 -10.52 -10.64
C GLU A 82 -11.62 -10.78 -10.96
N GLU A 83 -10.93 -9.82 -11.59
CA GLU A 83 -9.48 -9.91 -11.81
C GLU A 83 -8.72 -10.15 -10.49
N ILE A 84 -9.10 -9.44 -9.42
CA ILE A 84 -8.48 -9.58 -8.11
C ILE A 84 -8.78 -10.95 -7.49
N ARG A 85 -10.03 -11.44 -7.56
CA ARG A 85 -10.40 -12.78 -7.07
C ARG A 85 -9.59 -13.86 -7.77
N GLN A 86 -9.48 -13.81 -9.09
CA GLN A 86 -8.67 -14.77 -9.86
C GLN A 86 -7.20 -14.72 -9.47
N ARG A 87 -6.67 -13.52 -9.18
CA ARG A 87 -5.30 -13.37 -8.70
C ARG A 87 -5.09 -14.01 -7.34
N ILE A 88 -6.03 -13.82 -6.41
CA ILE A 88 -6.00 -14.44 -5.08
C ILE A 88 -6.07 -15.98 -5.21
N ALA A 89 -6.97 -16.50 -6.04
CA ALA A 89 -7.09 -17.93 -6.28
C ALA A 89 -5.79 -18.54 -6.83
N ARG A 90 -5.18 -17.89 -7.84
CA ARG A 90 -3.86 -18.31 -8.36
C ARG A 90 -2.77 -18.27 -7.28
N TRP A 91 -2.74 -17.25 -6.44
CA TRP A 91 -1.76 -17.15 -5.34
C TRP A 91 -1.94 -18.27 -4.30
N GLN A 92 -3.18 -18.61 -3.97
CA GLN A 92 -3.49 -19.71 -3.05
C GLN A 92 -3.02 -21.06 -3.60
N GLN A 93 -3.05 -21.26 -4.91
CA GLN A 93 -2.58 -22.47 -5.58
C GLN A 93 -1.05 -22.55 -5.74
N MET A 94 -0.32 -21.44 -5.57
CA MET A 94 1.15 -21.45 -5.66
C MET A 94 1.79 -22.23 -4.50
N THR A 95 2.80 -23.03 -4.83
CA THR A 95 3.71 -23.68 -3.89
C THR A 95 4.57 -22.66 -3.13
N PRO A 96 5.18 -23.03 -2.00
CA PRO A 96 6.10 -22.15 -1.28
C PRO A 96 7.23 -21.60 -2.15
N ALA A 97 7.86 -22.45 -2.97
CA ALA A 97 8.94 -22.05 -3.88
C ALA A 97 8.48 -21.05 -4.95
N GLU A 98 7.29 -21.25 -5.54
CA GLU A 98 6.72 -20.29 -6.50
C GLU A 98 6.40 -18.95 -5.84
N ARG A 99 5.93 -18.96 -4.57
CA ARG A 99 5.69 -17.73 -3.81
C ARG A 99 7.00 -17.01 -3.48
N ASP A 100 8.08 -17.73 -3.17
CA ASP A 100 9.42 -17.16 -2.96
C ASP A 100 9.94 -16.51 -4.24
N GLN A 101 9.85 -17.21 -5.36
CA GLN A 101 10.21 -16.65 -6.66
C GLN A 101 9.37 -15.41 -7.01
N ALA A 102 8.07 -15.41 -6.73
CA ALA A 102 7.21 -14.26 -6.95
C ALA A 102 7.58 -13.06 -6.07
N ARG A 103 7.96 -13.30 -4.80
CA ARG A 103 8.48 -12.27 -3.89
C ARG A 103 9.79 -11.69 -4.39
N GLU A 104 10.71 -12.53 -4.84
CA GLU A 104 12.02 -12.10 -5.35
C GLU A 104 11.87 -11.27 -6.64
N ASN A 105 11.05 -11.73 -7.58
CA ASN A 105 10.72 -10.97 -8.79
C ASN A 105 10.13 -9.58 -8.45
N MET A 106 9.31 -9.50 -7.40
CA MET A 106 8.75 -8.23 -6.92
C MET A 106 9.82 -7.33 -6.30
N ARG A 107 10.77 -7.89 -5.53
CA ARG A 107 11.90 -7.14 -4.97
C ARG A 107 12.72 -6.52 -6.08
N LEU A 108 13.16 -7.33 -7.04
CA LEU A 108 13.91 -6.87 -8.21
C LEU A 108 13.15 -5.79 -8.99
N PHE A 109 11.85 -5.99 -9.24
CA PHE A 109 11.03 -4.99 -9.94
C PHE A 109 10.94 -3.64 -9.22
N ARG A 110 10.93 -3.64 -7.87
CA ARG A 110 10.90 -2.40 -7.08
C ARG A 110 12.22 -1.65 -7.12
N GLU A 111 13.34 -2.37 -7.30
CA GLU A 111 14.69 -1.82 -7.43
C GLU A 111 14.94 -1.20 -8.82
N LEU A 112 14.12 -1.55 -9.83
CA LEU A 112 14.26 -0.98 -11.16
C LEU A 112 13.97 0.53 -11.17
N PRO A 113 14.79 1.34 -11.87
CA PRO A 113 14.50 2.73 -12.14
C PRO A 113 13.11 2.93 -12.80
N PRO A 114 12.41 4.05 -12.54
CA PRO A 114 11.08 4.29 -13.10
C PRO A 114 10.99 4.13 -14.62
N ALA A 115 12.02 4.58 -15.36
CA ALA A 115 12.08 4.43 -16.82
C ALA A 115 12.10 2.95 -17.26
N GLN A 116 12.87 2.11 -16.57
CA GLN A 116 12.93 0.67 -16.86
C GLN A 116 11.62 -0.02 -16.50
N ARG A 117 10.96 0.39 -15.42
CA ARG A 117 9.62 -0.10 -15.07
C ARG A 117 8.59 0.26 -16.14
N ALA A 118 8.63 1.47 -16.69
CA ALA A 118 7.76 1.91 -17.78
C ALA A 118 8.02 1.13 -19.08
N GLN A 119 9.29 0.86 -19.40
CA GLN A 119 9.67 0.03 -20.53
C GLN A 119 9.12 -1.39 -20.40
N LEU A 120 9.25 -2.01 -19.21
CA LEU A 120 8.67 -3.33 -18.93
C LEU A 120 7.14 -3.34 -19.05
N HIS A 121 6.47 -2.28 -18.58
CA HIS A 121 5.02 -2.16 -18.71
C HIS A 121 4.59 -2.10 -20.19
N SER A 122 5.21 -1.21 -20.97
CA SER A 122 4.92 -1.03 -22.40
C SER A 122 5.23 -2.29 -23.22
N ALA A 123 6.30 -3.00 -22.85
CA ALA A 123 6.64 -4.30 -23.41
C ALA A 123 5.55 -5.35 -23.16
N TYR A 124 5.03 -5.41 -21.94
CA TYR A 124 3.97 -6.34 -21.56
C TYR A 124 2.64 -6.01 -22.27
N GLU A 125 2.29 -4.74 -22.41
CA GLU A 125 1.11 -4.31 -23.15
C GLU A 125 1.17 -4.75 -24.61
N ARG A 126 2.30 -4.52 -25.29
CA ARG A 126 2.53 -5.03 -26.66
C ARG A 126 2.41 -6.55 -26.74
N PHE A 127 2.97 -7.27 -25.77
CA PHE A 127 2.86 -8.74 -25.73
C PHE A 127 1.40 -9.22 -25.59
N GLN A 128 0.58 -8.55 -24.77
CA GLN A 128 -0.83 -8.91 -24.59
C GLN A 128 -1.68 -8.67 -25.84
N GLN A 129 -1.26 -7.76 -26.72
CA GLN A 129 -1.92 -7.47 -28.00
C GLN A 129 -1.55 -8.49 -29.10
N LEU A 130 -0.54 -9.34 -28.89
CA LEU A 130 -0.14 -10.34 -29.88
C LEU A 130 -1.17 -11.48 -29.96
N PRO A 131 -1.37 -12.08 -31.16
CA PRO A 131 -2.16 -13.29 -31.31
C PRO A 131 -1.67 -14.43 -30.40
N PRO A 132 -2.56 -15.32 -29.90
CA PRO A 132 -2.20 -16.40 -28.97
C PRO A 132 -0.99 -17.24 -29.42
N ASP A 133 -0.92 -17.60 -30.70
CA ASP A 133 0.19 -18.42 -31.24
C ASP A 133 1.52 -17.68 -31.20
N ARG A 134 1.51 -16.37 -31.50
CA ARG A 134 2.72 -15.53 -31.41
C ARG A 134 3.18 -15.38 -29.96
N ARG A 135 2.25 -15.24 -29.02
CA ARG A 135 2.56 -15.21 -27.58
C ARG A 135 3.18 -16.53 -27.14
N ALA A 136 2.61 -17.66 -27.53
CA ALA A 136 3.13 -18.99 -27.21
C ALA A 136 4.54 -19.20 -27.78
N GLN A 137 4.79 -18.77 -29.02
CA GLN A 137 6.10 -18.85 -29.66
C GLN A 137 7.15 -18.00 -28.91
N LEU A 138 6.82 -16.76 -28.56
CA LEU A 138 7.72 -15.90 -27.78
C LEU A 138 8.01 -16.46 -26.39
N MET A 139 6.99 -17.00 -25.72
CA MET A 139 7.17 -17.69 -24.43
C MET A 139 8.11 -18.88 -24.58
N LYS A 140 7.97 -19.69 -25.63
CA LYS A 140 8.87 -20.83 -25.88
C LYS A 140 10.31 -20.38 -26.09
N GLN A 141 10.54 -19.36 -26.92
CA GLN A 141 11.87 -18.78 -27.14
C GLN A 141 12.48 -18.26 -25.84
N TRP A 142 11.69 -17.57 -25.02
CA TRP A 142 12.13 -17.07 -23.74
C TRP A 142 12.57 -18.16 -22.77
N HIS A 143 11.78 -19.22 -22.62
CA HIS A 143 12.13 -20.33 -21.74
C HIS A 143 13.37 -21.08 -22.23
N ALA A 144 13.61 -21.11 -23.54
CA ALA A 144 14.80 -21.71 -24.15
C ALA A 144 16.08 -20.87 -23.97
N MET A 145 15.97 -19.56 -23.74
CA MET A 145 17.14 -18.69 -23.52
C MET A 145 17.76 -18.90 -22.13
N PRO A 146 19.10 -18.94 -22.00
CA PRO A 146 19.80 -18.88 -20.73
C PRO A 146 19.43 -17.62 -19.92
N PRO A 147 19.46 -17.66 -18.57
CA PRO A 147 19.12 -16.51 -17.73
C PRO A 147 19.90 -15.23 -18.06
N THR A 148 21.16 -15.35 -18.45
CA THR A 148 22.01 -14.22 -18.86
C THR A 148 21.54 -13.56 -20.16
N GLN A 149 21.07 -14.33 -21.13
CA GLN A 149 20.53 -13.81 -22.40
C GLN A 149 19.15 -13.18 -22.21
N ARG A 150 18.34 -13.70 -21.29
CA ARG A 150 17.05 -13.11 -20.92
C ARG A 150 17.20 -11.68 -20.45
N LEU A 151 18.23 -11.37 -19.64
CA LEU A 151 18.51 -9.99 -19.20
C LEU A 151 18.76 -9.08 -20.40
N HIS A 152 19.63 -9.47 -21.32
CA HIS A 152 19.96 -8.69 -22.50
C HIS A 152 18.73 -8.40 -23.39
N TRP A 153 17.84 -9.39 -23.53
CA TRP A 153 16.56 -9.24 -24.22
C TRP A 153 15.66 -8.14 -23.62
N LEU A 154 15.69 -7.95 -22.30
CA LEU A 154 14.96 -6.86 -21.62
C LEU A 154 15.50 -5.49 -22.03
N HIS A 155 16.83 -5.37 -22.04
CA HIS A 155 17.52 -4.13 -22.35
C HIS A 155 17.29 -3.71 -23.81
N GLN A 156 17.20 -4.66 -24.74
CA GLN A 156 16.97 -4.38 -26.16
C GLN A 156 15.54 -3.90 -26.48
N GLY A 157 14.61 -3.91 -25.52
CA GLY A 157 13.24 -3.44 -25.77
C GLY A 157 12.42 -4.37 -26.67
N ASN A 158 12.92 -5.59 -26.93
CA ASN A 158 12.28 -6.66 -27.71
C ASN A 158 10.99 -7.19 -27.07
N GLY A 159 10.56 -6.60 -25.95
CA GLY A 159 9.39 -7.00 -25.18
C GLY A 159 9.72 -8.13 -24.22
N MET A 160 9.35 -8.04 -22.94
CA MET A 160 9.57 -9.14 -22.00
C MET A 160 8.35 -10.08 -21.93
N PRO A 161 8.55 -11.39 -21.74
CA PRO A 161 7.68 -12.21 -20.91
C PRO A 161 8.32 -12.44 -19.52
N PRO A 162 8.02 -11.59 -18.51
CA PRO A 162 7.94 -12.11 -17.17
C PRO A 162 6.66 -12.95 -17.15
N GLY A 163 6.68 -14.06 -16.40
CA GLY A 163 5.44 -14.80 -16.11
C GLY A 163 4.33 -13.86 -15.63
N PRO A 164 3.05 -14.31 -15.64
CA PRO A 164 1.91 -13.49 -15.24
C PRO A 164 2.29 -12.64 -14.03
N ARG A 165 2.18 -11.30 -14.15
CA ARG A 165 2.62 -10.30 -13.14
C ARG A 165 2.57 -10.99 -11.79
N PRO A 166 3.72 -11.21 -11.09
CA PRO A 166 3.78 -12.13 -9.97
C PRO A 166 2.52 -11.93 -9.16
N ALA A 167 1.72 -13.00 -9.00
CA ALA A 167 0.50 -12.90 -8.22
C ALA A 167 0.96 -12.23 -6.93
N MET A 168 0.54 -10.97 -6.72
CA MET A 168 1.11 -10.26 -5.59
C MET A 168 0.46 -10.95 -4.41
N PRO A 169 1.22 -11.24 -3.35
CA PRO A 169 0.56 -11.57 -2.11
C PRO A 169 -0.51 -10.48 -1.91
N PRO A 170 -1.74 -10.86 -1.51
CA PRO A 170 -2.70 -9.85 -1.08
C PRO A 170 -1.95 -8.94 -0.11
N ARG A 171 -2.00 -7.62 -0.35
CA ARG A 171 -1.36 -6.67 0.57
C ARG A 171 -1.97 -6.95 1.94
N ARG A 172 -1.11 -7.31 2.90
CA ARG A 172 -1.51 -7.49 4.30
C ARG A 172 -1.99 -6.17 4.87
#